data_AF-A0A2U1YU19-F1
#
_entry.id   AF-A0A2U1YU19-F1
#
_cell.length_a   1.000
_cell.length_b   1.000
_cell.length_c   1.000
_cell.angle_alpha   90.00
_cell.angle_beta   90.00
_cell.angle_gamma   90.00
#
_symmetry.space_group_name_H-M   'P 1'
#
loop_
_entity.id
_entity.type
_entity.pdbx_description
1 polymer ?
#
loop_
_entity_poly.entity_id
_entity_poly.type
_entity_poly.pdbx_seq_one_letter_code
_entity_poly.pdbx_strand_id
1 'polypeptide(L)'
;MTQVSVVEEKGSFRLVACDGRFAVVEARAGRVFGLPDDAEGGRDGAPDSPDGIAAVARWTGEDEARALMRDLSERGDQLARRIW
;
A
#
# COMPACT_ATOMS: atom_id res chain seq x y z
N MET A 1 -6.94 -0.67 19.85
CA MET A 1 -6.30 0.24 18.87
C MET A 1 -5.33 -0.60 18.07
N THR A 2 -5.62 -0.82 16.80
CA THR A 2 -4.75 -1.54 15.86
C THR A 2 -3.52 -0.67 15.61
N GLN A 3 -2.37 -1.06 16.15
CA GLN A 3 -1.13 -0.31 15.99
C GLN A 3 -0.50 -0.67 14.64
N VAL A 4 -0.93 0.02 13.59
CA VAL A 4 -0.32 -0.07 12.27
C VAL A 4 0.98 0.75 12.27
N SER A 5 2.08 0.12 11.86
CA SER A 5 3.40 0.77 11.75
C SER A 5 3.86 0.75 10.30
N VAL A 6 4.38 1.85 9.78
CA VAL A 6 4.98 1.89 8.44
C VAL A 6 6.39 1.31 8.52
N VAL A 7 6.64 0.25 7.76
CA VAL A 7 7.92 -0.47 7.67
C VAL A 7 8.80 0.15 6.61
N GLU A 8 8.23 0.48 5.45
CA GLU A 8 8.94 1.05 4.31
C GLU A 8 8.02 1.97 3.50
N GLU A 9 8.55 3.05 2.94
CA GLU A 9 7.84 3.96 2.04
C GLU A 9 8.64 4.14 0.75
N LYS A 10 7.97 4.01 -0.40
CA LYS A 10 8.55 4.27 -1.73
C LYS A 10 7.51 4.99 -2.61
N GLY A 11 7.73 6.29 -2.82
CA GLY A 11 6.82 7.14 -3.58
C GLY A 11 5.45 7.20 -2.92
N SER A 12 4.40 6.82 -3.64
CA SER A 12 3.04 6.75 -3.11
C SER A 12 2.73 5.43 -2.38
N PHE A 13 3.63 4.45 -2.38
CA PHE A 13 3.41 3.15 -1.76
C PHE A 13 4.04 3.06 -0.37
N ARG A 14 3.34 2.43 0.57
CA ARG A 14 3.77 2.19 1.94
C ARG A 14 3.59 0.72 2.29
N LEU A 15 4.66 0.08 2.72
CA LEU A 15 4.62 -1.21 3.39
C LEU A 15 4.32 -0.97 4.86
N VAL A 16 3.23 -1.56 5.35
CA VAL A 16 2.77 -1.44 6.73
C VAL A 16 2.78 -2.80 7.42
N ALA A 17 3.02 -2.80 8.72
CA ALA A 17 2.96 -3.97 9.59
C ALA A 17 1.93 -3.77 10.71
N CYS A 18 1.20 -4.83 11.03
CA CYS A 18 0.28 -4.89 12.14
C CYS A 18 0.26 -6.31 12.70
N ASP A 19 0.60 -6.46 13.98
CA ASP A 19 0.53 -7.75 14.72
C ASP A 19 1.23 -8.92 13.98
N GLY A 20 2.40 -8.65 13.40
CA GLY A 20 3.18 -9.65 12.63
C GLY A 20 2.66 -9.94 11.22
N ARG A 21 1.65 -9.21 10.75
CA ARG A 21 1.17 -9.24 9.36
C ARG A 21 1.63 -8.00 8.61
N PHE A 22 1.81 -8.13 7.30
CA PHE A 22 2.32 -7.07 6.44
C PHE A 22 1.37 -6.80 5.28
N ALA A 23 1.25 -5.55 4.87
CA ALA A 23 0.42 -5.14 3.73
C ALA A 23 1.05 -3.98 2.99
N VAL A 24 0.75 -3.84 1.70
CA VAL A 24 1.12 -2.65 0.92
C VAL A 24 -0.13 -1.82 0.70
N VAL A 25 -0.01 -0.52 0.92
CA VAL A 25 -1.07 0.47 0.65
C VAL A 25 -0.51 1.62 -0.18
N GLU A 26 -1.35 2.19 -1.05
CA GLU A 26 -1.04 3.42 -1.77
C GLU A 26 -1.62 4.60 -1.00
N ALA A 27 -0.78 5.54 -0.58
CA ALA A 27 -1.18 6.80 0.02
C ALA A 27 -1.14 7.93 -1.02
N ARG A 28 -2.30 8.49 -1.37
CA ARG A 28 -2.43 9.62 -2.29
C ARG A 28 -3.53 10.57 -1.84
N ALA A 29 -3.26 11.88 -1.93
CA ALA A 29 -4.23 12.94 -1.59
C ALA A 29 -4.91 12.77 -0.21
N GLY A 30 -4.14 12.33 0.81
CA GLY A 30 -4.66 12.12 2.18
C GLY A 30 -5.58 10.90 2.33
N ARG A 31 -5.61 10.02 1.32
CA ARG A 31 -6.36 8.76 1.33
C ARG A 31 -5.43 7.59 1.10
N VAL A 32 -5.80 6.44 1.63
CA VAL A 32 -5.10 5.17 1.46
C VAL A 32 -5.95 4.17 0.69
N PHE A 33 -5.30 3.44 -0.21
CA PHE A 33 -5.90 2.44 -1.08
C PHE A 33 -5.18 1.10 -0.86
N GLY A 34 -5.94 0.02 -0.76
CA GLY A 34 -5.40 -1.33 -0.59
C GLY A 34 -4.82 -1.88 -1.89
N LEU A 35 -3.74 -2.65 -1.80
CA LEU A 35 -3.09 -3.28 -2.95
C LEU A 35 -2.97 -4.81 -2.79
N PRO A 36 -2.89 -5.58 -3.90
CA PRO A 36 -3.05 -5.13 -5.30
C PRO A 36 -4.50 -4.71 -5.59
N ASP A 37 -4.65 -3.68 -6.43
CA ASP A 37 -5.95 -3.21 -6.93
C ASP A 37 -6.45 -4.22 -7.96
N ASP A 38 -7.55 -4.93 -7.66
CA ASP A 38 -8.32 -5.63 -8.69
C ASP A 38 -8.79 -4.55 -9.67
N ALA A 39 -8.09 -4.46 -10.82
CA ALA A 39 -8.20 -3.68 -12.06
C ALA A 39 -9.40 -2.73 -12.35
N GLU A 40 -10.50 -2.81 -11.61
CA GLU A 40 -11.69 -1.97 -11.72
C GLU A 40 -11.63 -0.86 -10.67
N GLY A 41 -10.84 0.18 -10.98
CA GLY A 41 -10.55 1.34 -10.12
C GLY A 41 -11.79 1.99 -9.49
N GLY A 42 -12.17 1.51 -8.31
CA GLY A 42 -13.52 1.73 -7.81
C GLY A 42 -13.71 1.62 -6.30
N ARG A 43 -12.67 1.63 -5.46
CA ARG A 43 -12.89 1.62 -4.00
C ARG A 43 -12.53 2.94 -3.34
N ASP A 44 -13.48 3.41 -2.54
CA ASP A 44 -13.40 4.59 -1.68
C ASP A 44 -12.12 4.50 -0.85
N GLY A 45 -11.11 5.29 -1.21
CA GLY A 45 -9.88 5.36 -0.44
C GLY A 45 -10.23 5.74 0.99
N ALA A 46 -9.78 4.96 1.96
CA ALA A 46 -10.00 5.27 3.37
C ALA A 46 -9.15 6.48 3.77
N PRO A 47 -9.51 7.22 4.83
CA PRO A 47 -8.65 8.26 5.37
C PRO A 47 -7.25 7.70 5.71
N ASP A 48 -6.20 8.49 5.44
CA ASP A 48 -4.81 8.16 5.81
C ASP A 48 -4.64 8.20 7.33
N SER A 49 -5.08 7.12 7.96
CA SER A 49 -5.10 6.92 9.40
C SER A 49 -4.88 5.43 9.67
N PRO A 50 -4.34 5.03 10.84
CA PRO A 50 -4.08 3.63 11.16
C PRO A 50 -5.32 2.73 10.97
N ASP A 51 -6.50 3.24 11.33
CA ASP A 51 -7.78 2.57 11.17
C ASP A 51 -8.18 2.42 9.69
N GLY A 52 -8.03 3.48 8.90
CA GLY A 52 -8.30 3.47 7.47
C GLY A 52 -7.34 2.55 6.70
N ILE A 53 -6.05 2.55 7.07
CA ILE A 53 -5.07 1.62 6.54
C ILE A 53 -5.47 0.19 6.87
N ALA A 54 -5.81 -0.11 8.12
CA ALA A 54 -6.24 -1.46 8.51
C ALA A 54 -7.51 -1.92 7.77
N ALA A 55 -8.41 -1.00 7.41
CA ALA A 55 -9.64 -1.29 6.68
C ALA A 55 -9.41 -1.65 5.21
N VAL A 56 -8.41 -1.03 4.55
CA VAL A 56 -8.11 -1.29 3.12
C VAL A 56 -6.94 -2.25 2.91
N ALA A 57 -6.08 -2.42 3.91
CA ALA A 57 -4.87 -3.22 3.84
C ALA A 57 -5.20 -4.70 3.62
N ARG A 58 -4.66 -5.26 2.54
CA ARG A 58 -4.63 -6.70 2.33
C ARG A 58 -3.46 -7.29 3.12
N TRP A 59 -3.73 -7.72 4.35
CA TRP A 59 -2.75 -8.34 5.23
C TRP A 59 -2.28 -9.70 4.68
N THR A 60 -0.97 -9.85 4.57
CA THR A 60 -0.26 -11.02 4.06
C THR A 60 0.99 -11.29 4.92
N GLY A 61 1.81 -12.26 4.52
CA GLY A 61 3.14 -12.48 5.11
C GLY A 61 4.13 -11.39 4.69
N GLU A 62 5.25 -11.28 5.42
CA GLU A 62 6.29 -10.29 5.12
C GLU A 62 6.84 -10.44 3.70
N ASP A 63 7.18 -11.66 3.30
CA ASP A 63 7.78 -11.94 1.98
C ASP A 63 6.85 -11.55 0.82
N GLU A 64 5.56 -11.87 0.94
CA GLU A 64 4.52 -11.54 -0.03
C GLU A 64 4.35 -10.02 -0.16
N ALA A 65 4.22 -9.33 0.98
CA ALA A 65 4.06 -7.88 1.01
C ALA A 65 5.31 -7.16 0.45
N ARG A 66 6.51 -7.63 0.79
CA ARG A 66 7.76 -7.10 0.24
C ARG A 66 7.88 -7.37 -1.26
N ALA A 67 7.47 -8.55 -1.73
CA ALA A 67 7.49 -8.88 -3.15
C ALA A 67 6.55 -7.96 -3.94
N LEU A 68 5.34 -7.73 -3.42
CA LEU A 68 4.37 -6.78 -3.99
C LEU A 68 4.92 -5.35 -4.00
N MET A 69 5.54 -4.89 -2.90
CA MET A 69 6.13 -3.55 -2.79
C MET A 69 7.23 -3.31 -3.84
N ARG A 70 8.06 -4.34 -4.10
CA ARG A 70 9.10 -4.29 -5.15
C ARG A 70 8.47 -4.21 -6.54
N ASP A 71 7.53 -5.09 -6.86
CA ASP A 71 6.84 -5.09 -8.15
C ASP A 71 6.14 -3.75 -8.43
N LEU A 72 5.46 -3.18 -7.43
CA LEU A 72 4.80 -1.88 -7.54
C LEU A 72 5.80 -0.72 -7.68
N SER A 73 6.91 -0.77 -6.97
CA SER A 73 7.97 0.25 -7.10
C SER A 73 8.62 0.20 -8.49
N GLU A 74 8.88 -1.00 -9.02
CA GLU A 74 9.45 -1.19 -10.36
C GLU A 74 8.46 -0.74 -11.44
N ARG A 75 7.17 -1.09 -11.31
CA ARG A 75 6.12 -0.64 -12.24
C ARG A 75 5.88 0.87 -12.14
N GLY A 76 5.87 1.43 -10.94
CA GLY A 76 5.70 2.86 -10.69
C GLY A 76 6.85 3.68 -11.27
N ASP A 77 8.10 3.23 -11.09
CA ASP A 77 9.27 3.85 -11.70
C ASP A 77 9.22 3.79 -13.23
N GLN A 78 8.79 2.65 -13.78
CA GLN A 78 8.64 2.48 -15.22
C GLN A 78 7.52 3.36 -15.81
N LEU A 79 6.42 3.55 -15.06
CA LEU A 79 5.34 4.47 -15.43
C LEU A 79 5.84 5.91 -15.40
N ALA A 80 6.52 6.32 -14.32
CA ALA A 80 7.06 7.67 -14.15
C ALA A 80 8.05 8.06 -15.26
N ARG A 81 8.86 7.12 -15.76
CA ARG A 81 9.79 7.35 -16.88
C ARG A 81 9.12 7.49 -18.24
N ARG A 82 7.87 7.04 -18.40
CA ARG A 82 7.15 7.03 -19.67
C ARG A 82 6.28 8.27 -19.90
N ILE A 83 6.15 9.12 -18.87
CA ILE A 83 5.36 10.36 -18.90
C ILE A 83 6.25 11.60 -19.10
N TRP A 84 7.56 11.43 -19.31
CA TRP A 84 8.49 12.53 -19.58
C TRP A 84 9.07 12.45 -21.00
#